data_AF-A0A1Q8VIM4-F1
#
_entry.id   AF-A0A1Q8VIM4-F1
#
_cell.length_a   1.000
_cell.length_b   1.000
_cell.length_c   1.000
_cell.angle_alpha   90.00
_cell.angle_beta   90.00
_cell.angle_gamma   90.00
#
_symmetry.space_group_name_H-M   'P 1'
#
loop_
_entity.id
_entity.type
_entity.pdbx_description
1 polymer ?
#
loop_
_entity_poly.entity_id
_entity_poly.type
_entity_poly.pdbx_seq_one_letter_code
_entity_poly.pdbx_strand_id
1 'polypeptide(L)'
;MDYNATLTIHANRPVEGDDAIDDLMEALADYHPAVGDAPACPGALNAVITLPAHTLAQAVSTASALAAQIGDLVGIEVIPTRMWDRREGLKIDDVEFVGVSEAAIRLGITPQAVRDRITSGRLPGRKVGRNWVVSDAALPR
;
A
#
# COMPACT_ATOMS: atom_id res chain seq x y z
N MET A 1 2.39 -12.62 -17.17
CA MET A 1 1.74 -12.44 -15.87
C MET A 1 1.83 -10.97 -15.57
N ASP A 2 0.84 -10.41 -14.89
CA ASP A 2 0.83 -8.97 -14.65
C ASP A 2 1.31 -8.65 -13.25
N TYR A 3 1.99 -7.52 -13.14
CA TYR A 3 2.54 -7.00 -11.91
C TYR A 3 2.12 -5.55 -11.74
N ASN A 4 1.75 -5.20 -10.51
CA ASN A 4 1.56 -3.81 -10.13
C ASN A 4 2.86 -3.33 -9.50
N ALA A 5 3.36 -2.19 -10.00
CA ALA A 5 4.51 -1.51 -9.46
C ALA A 5 4.08 -0.16 -8.89
N THR A 6 4.38 0.07 -7.61
CA THR A 6 4.27 1.38 -6.97
C THR A 6 5.65 2.01 -6.97
N LEU A 7 5.76 3.16 -7.60
CA LEU A 7 6.99 3.93 -7.78
C LEU A 7 6.87 5.21 -6.97
N THR A 8 7.78 5.44 -6.03
CA THR A 8 7.92 6.71 -5.32
C THR A 8 9.05 7.51 -5.98
N ILE A 9 8.72 8.62 -6.63
CA ILE A 9 9.64 9.36 -7.51
C ILE A 9 9.62 10.85 -7.18
N HIS A 10 10.80 11.48 -7.17
CA HIS A 10 10.91 12.93 -7.32
C HIS A 10 11.00 13.26 -8.81
N ALA A 11 10.02 13.99 -9.35
CA ALA A 11 10.01 14.33 -10.76
C ALA A 11 11.21 15.23 -11.14
N ASN A 12 11.79 15.01 -12.32
CA ASN A 12 12.95 15.77 -12.80
C ASN A 12 12.68 17.27 -12.99
N ARG A 13 11.41 17.66 -13.15
CA ARG A 13 10.99 19.06 -13.14
C ARG A 13 10.37 19.41 -11.80
N PRO A 14 10.79 20.52 -11.16
CA PRO A 14 10.00 21.10 -10.08
C PRO A 14 8.75 21.68 -10.72
N VAL A 15 7.61 21.03 -10.50
CA VAL A 15 6.32 21.54 -10.94
C VAL A 15 5.52 21.93 -9.71
N GLU A 16 4.97 23.13 -9.73
CA GLU A 16 3.98 23.54 -8.74
C GLU A 16 2.64 22.86 -9.09
N GLY A 17 2.21 21.86 -8.30
CA GLY A 17 0.85 21.30 -8.39
C GLY A 17 0.63 20.25 -9.48
N ASP A 18 -0.54 20.32 -10.14
CA ASP A 18 -1.11 19.28 -11.02
C ASP A 18 -0.26 18.94 -12.26
N ASP A 19 0.58 19.86 -12.79
CA ASP A 19 1.26 19.56 -14.07
C ASP A 19 2.31 18.42 -13.96
N ALA A 20 2.87 18.14 -12.78
CA ALA A 20 3.76 16.99 -12.58
C ALA A 20 2.98 15.67 -12.58
N ILE A 21 1.72 15.71 -12.13
CA ILE A 21 0.82 14.57 -12.18
C ILE A 21 0.45 14.31 -13.64
N ASP A 22 0.09 15.34 -14.40
CA ASP A 22 -0.24 15.23 -15.83
C ASP A 22 0.93 14.70 -16.66
N ASP A 23 2.15 15.23 -16.46
CA ASP A 23 3.36 14.74 -17.13
C ASP A 23 3.62 13.25 -16.85
N LEU A 24 3.40 12.82 -15.60
CA LEU A 24 3.60 11.43 -15.18
C LEU A 24 2.50 10.50 -15.72
N MET A 25 1.26 10.99 -15.78
CA MET A 25 0.13 10.30 -16.38
C MET A 25 0.34 10.11 -17.89
N GLU A 26 0.86 11.11 -18.59
CA GLU A 26 1.19 11.03 -20.02
C GLU A 26 2.36 10.07 -20.27
N ALA A 27 3.47 10.21 -19.52
CA ALA A 27 4.66 9.38 -19.71
C ALA A 27 4.42 7.88 -19.45
N LEU A 28 3.45 7.55 -18.60
CA LEU A 28 3.13 6.17 -18.21
C LEU A 28 1.81 5.66 -18.82
N ALA A 29 1.19 6.40 -19.74
CA ALA A 29 -0.16 6.12 -20.25
C ALA A 29 -0.35 4.67 -20.73
N ASP A 30 0.66 4.09 -21.38
CA ASP A 30 0.67 2.71 -21.87
C ASP A 30 0.54 1.65 -20.77
N TYR A 31 0.76 2.02 -19.50
CA TYR A 31 0.72 1.15 -18.33
C TYR A 31 -0.44 1.45 -17.38
N HIS A 32 -1.42 2.24 -17.83
CA HIS A 32 -2.61 2.65 -17.06
C HIS A 32 -2.25 3.23 -15.68
N PRO A 33 -1.58 4.39 -15.63
CA PRO A 33 -1.04 4.92 -14.40
C PRO A 33 -2.13 5.45 -13.48
N ALA A 34 -1.90 5.33 -12.18
CA ALA A 34 -2.59 6.09 -11.15
C ALA A 34 -1.55 6.83 -10.31
N VAL A 35 -1.64 8.16 -10.29
CA VAL A 35 -0.65 9.03 -9.64
C VAL A 35 -1.31 9.77 -8.47
N GLY A 36 -0.55 9.95 -7.39
CA GLY A 36 -0.95 10.79 -6.27
C GLY A 36 0.23 11.13 -5.37
N ASP A 37 -0.05 11.84 -4.28
CA ASP A 37 0.99 12.24 -3.33
C ASP A 37 1.65 11.03 -2.64
N ALA A 38 2.93 11.18 -2.30
CA ALA A 38 3.64 10.23 -1.43
C ALA A 38 3.67 10.74 0.03
N PRO A 39 2.69 10.40 0.88
CA PRO A 39 2.62 10.93 2.26
C PRO A 39 3.82 10.51 3.13
N ALA A 40 4.47 9.39 2.80
CA ALA A 40 5.67 8.93 3.50
C ALA A 40 6.96 9.63 3.04
N CYS A 41 6.94 10.38 1.94
CA CYS A 41 8.10 11.08 1.36
C CYS A 41 7.65 12.44 0.78
N PRO A 42 7.63 13.51 1.60
CA PRO A 42 7.17 14.82 1.17
C PRO A 42 7.90 15.33 -0.08
N GLY A 43 7.16 15.82 -1.07
CA GLY A 43 7.69 16.31 -2.34
C GLY A 43 7.99 15.21 -3.38
N ALA A 44 7.70 13.95 -3.07
CA ALA A 44 7.67 12.87 -4.05
C ALA A 44 6.22 12.51 -4.44
N LEU A 45 6.06 11.89 -5.61
CA LEU A 45 4.81 11.34 -6.09
C LEU A 45 4.86 9.82 -6.04
N ASN A 46 3.70 9.20 -5.79
CA ASN A 46 3.47 7.79 -5.98
C ASN A 46 2.78 7.55 -7.32
N ALA A 47 3.39 6.76 -8.19
CA ALA A 47 2.77 6.24 -9.41
C ALA A 47 2.58 4.73 -9.30
N VAL A 48 1.34 4.27 -9.46
CA VAL A 48 1.01 2.86 -9.59
C VAL A 48 0.81 2.55 -11.06
N ILE A 49 1.52 1.55 -11.57
CA ILE A 49 1.40 1.07 -12.95
C ILE A 49 1.18 -0.43 -12.99
N THR A 50 0.55 -0.91 -14.06
CA THR A 50 0.41 -2.35 -14.34
C THR A 50 1.27 -2.72 -15.53
N LEU A 51 2.13 -3.73 -15.39
CA LEU A 51 3.05 -4.12 -16.44
C LEU A 51 3.11 -5.65 -16.65
N PRO A 52 3.16 -6.11 -17.91
CA PRO A 52 3.33 -7.52 -18.21
C PRO A 52 4.78 -7.96 -18.02
N ALA A 53 4.99 -9.06 -17.29
CA ALA A 53 6.29 -9.69 -17.16
C ALA A 53 6.19 -11.22 -17.01
N HIS A 54 7.30 -11.90 -17.30
CA HIS A 54 7.43 -13.33 -17.08
C HIS A 54 7.96 -13.66 -15.68
N THR A 55 8.67 -12.72 -15.05
CA THR A 55 9.24 -12.89 -13.70
C THR A 55 9.18 -11.59 -12.90
N LEU A 56 9.24 -11.69 -11.57
CA LEU A 56 9.34 -10.53 -10.69
C LEU A 56 10.61 -9.70 -10.97
N ALA A 57 11.74 -10.35 -11.25
CA ALA A 57 12.99 -9.64 -11.55
C ALA A 57 12.88 -8.81 -12.83
N GLN A 58 12.25 -9.35 -13.87
CA GLN A 58 11.96 -8.60 -15.09
C GLN A 58 11.00 -7.43 -14.80
N ALA A 59 9.97 -7.66 -13.99
CA ALA A 59 9.01 -6.62 -13.61
C ALA A 59 9.69 -5.45 -12.88
N VAL A 60 10.53 -5.76 -11.88
CA VAL A 60 11.33 -4.77 -11.14
C VAL A 60 12.26 -4.02 -12.08
N SER A 61 13.01 -4.72 -12.93
CA SER A 61 13.93 -4.09 -13.88
C SER A 61 13.22 -3.13 -14.84
N THR A 62 12.05 -3.52 -15.35
CA THR A 62 11.27 -2.71 -16.28
C THR A 62 10.71 -1.46 -15.57
N ALA A 63 10.11 -1.66 -14.40
CA ALA A 63 9.54 -0.59 -13.60
C ALA A 63 10.60 0.43 -13.15
N SER A 64 11.78 -0.04 -12.72
CA SER A 64 12.91 0.85 -12.38
C SER A 64 13.42 1.65 -13.59
N ALA A 65 13.49 1.02 -14.77
CA ALA A 65 13.92 1.69 -15.99
C ALA A 65 12.90 2.75 -16.47
N LEU A 66 11.61 2.52 -16.27
CA LEU A 66 10.56 3.51 -16.54
C LEU A 66 10.68 4.69 -15.58
N ALA A 67 10.81 4.42 -14.27
CA ALA A 67 10.95 5.48 -13.27
C ALA A 67 12.15 6.40 -13.54
N ALA A 68 13.29 5.83 -13.91
CA ALA A 68 14.52 6.58 -14.20
C ALA A 68 14.41 7.55 -15.39
N GLN A 69 13.43 7.37 -16.29
CA GLN A 69 13.19 8.31 -17.39
C GLN A 69 12.44 9.57 -16.93
N ILE A 70 11.71 9.47 -15.82
CA ILE A 70 10.74 10.47 -15.40
C ILE A 70 11.24 11.26 -14.18
N GLY A 71 12.08 10.63 -13.36
CA GLY A 71 12.65 11.28 -12.18
C GLY A 71 13.60 10.40 -11.39
N ASP A 72 13.94 10.90 -10.20
CA ASP A 72 14.75 10.19 -9.24
C ASP A 72 13.89 9.19 -8.45
N LEU A 73 14.09 7.90 -8.70
CA LEU A 73 13.39 6.82 -8.01
C LEU A 73 13.89 6.70 -6.56
N VAL A 74 13.01 6.97 -5.60
CA VAL A 74 13.28 6.89 -4.16
C VAL A 74 12.87 5.54 -3.59
N GLY A 75 11.78 4.97 -4.10
CA GLY A 75 11.22 3.72 -3.61
C GLY A 75 10.48 2.95 -4.69
N ILE A 76 10.56 1.62 -4.63
CA ILE A 76 9.85 0.73 -5.54
C ILE A 76 9.27 -0.47 -4.78
N GLU A 77 7.99 -0.73 -5.00
CA GLU A 77 7.32 -1.98 -4.61
C GLU A 77 6.77 -2.63 -5.87
N VAL A 78 7.08 -3.90 -6.10
CA VAL A 78 6.52 -4.66 -7.22
C VAL A 78 5.93 -5.96 -6.70
N ILE A 79 4.66 -6.19 -7.01
CA ILE A 79 3.96 -7.42 -6.64
C ILE A 79 3.10 -7.92 -7.80
N PRO A 80 2.85 -9.24 -7.91
CA PRO A 80 1.87 -9.78 -8.85
C PRO A 80 0.50 -9.13 -8.67
N THR A 81 -0.20 -8.82 -9.76
CA THR A 81 -1.50 -8.14 -9.74
C THR A 81 -2.52 -8.88 -8.86
N ARG A 82 -2.56 -10.22 -8.87
CA ARG A 82 -3.41 -11.00 -7.95
C ARG A 82 -3.20 -10.73 -6.45
N MET A 83 -1.98 -10.34 -6.05
CA MET A 83 -1.67 -9.98 -4.66
C MET A 83 -2.02 -8.51 -4.40
N TRP A 84 -1.86 -7.66 -5.41
CA TRP A 84 -2.36 -6.29 -5.40
C TRP A 84 -3.89 -6.24 -5.26
N ASP A 85 -4.64 -6.97 -6.08
CA ASP A 85 -6.11 -7.04 -6.02
C ASP A 85 -6.58 -7.56 -4.66
N ARG A 86 -5.88 -8.55 -4.11
CA ARG A 86 -6.14 -9.03 -2.76
C ARG A 86 -5.83 -7.95 -1.73
N ARG A 87 -4.76 -7.18 -1.89
CA ARG A 87 -4.39 -6.07 -1.00
C ARG A 87 -5.36 -4.91 -1.10
N GLU A 88 -5.84 -4.53 -2.29
CA GLU A 88 -6.89 -3.53 -2.53
C GLU A 88 -8.23 -4.00 -1.93
N GLY A 89 -8.61 -5.26 -2.13
CA GLY A 89 -9.74 -5.86 -1.43
C GLY A 89 -9.57 -5.95 0.10
N LEU A 90 -8.33 -5.80 0.58
CA LEU A 90 -7.96 -5.68 2.00
C LEU A 90 -7.60 -4.24 2.41
N LYS A 91 -7.60 -3.26 1.49
CA LYS A 91 -7.53 -1.82 1.79
C LYS A 91 -8.90 -1.43 2.33
N ILE A 92 -9.13 -1.95 3.51
CA ILE A 92 -10.09 -1.46 4.45
C ILE A 92 -9.41 -0.19 4.99
N ASP A 93 -9.29 0.86 4.17
CA ASP A 93 -8.80 2.17 4.64
C ASP A 93 -9.83 2.86 5.57
N ASP A 94 -10.92 2.16 5.90
CA ASP A 94 -11.80 2.39 7.05
C ASP A 94 -11.76 1.20 8.05
N VAL A 95 -10.63 0.49 8.27
CA VAL A 95 -10.57 -0.39 9.45
C VAL A 95 -10.46 0.54 10.64
N GLU A 96 -11.60 0.86 11.24
CA GLU A 96 -11.60 1.37 12.59
C GLU A 96 -10.87 0.33 13.44
N PHE A 97 -9.75 0.72 14.03
CA PHE A 97 -8.98 -0.17 14.89
C PHE A 97 -9.42 0.10 16.32
N VAL A 98 -9.97 -0.90 16.97
CA VAL A 98 -10.33 -0.78 18.38
C VAL A 98 -9.22 -1.32 19.27
N GLY A 99 -9.04 -0.70 20.43
CA GLY A 99 -8.11 -1.19 21.44
C GLY A 99 -8.53 -2.55 21.99
N VAL A 100 -7.58 -3.31 22.55
CA VAL A 100 -7.83 -4.63 23.16
C VAL A 100 -9.00 -4.63 24.14
N SER A 101 -9.12 -3.58 24.97
CA SER A 101 -10.18 -3.49 25.98
C SER A 101 -11.56 -3.39 25.35
N GLU A 102 -11.69 -2.64 24.26
CA GLU A 102 -12.94 -2.50 23.51
C GLU A 102 -13.26 -3.78 22.74
N ALA A 103 -12.26 -4.39 22.09
CA ALA A 103 -12.40 -5.69 21.44
C ALA A 103 -12.84 -6.80 22.41
N ALA A 104 -12.33 -6.77 23.65
CA ALA A 104 -12.69 -7.72 24.69
C ALA A 104 -14.17 -7.63 25.08
N ILE A 105 -14.70 -6.41 25.19
CA ILE A 105 -16.13 -6.15 25.46
C ILE A 105 -16.97 -6.71 24.31
N ARG A 106 -16.65 -6.36 23.06
CA ARG A 106 -17.40 -6.79 21.87
C ARG A 106 -17.37 -8.32 21.67
N LEU A 107 -16.27 -8.97 22.02
CA LEU A 107 -16.13 -10.42 21.91
C LEU A 107 -16.62 -11.20 23.13
N GLY A 108 -16.97 -10.53 24.23
CA GLY A 108 -17.32 -11.18 25.49
C GLY A 108 -16.19 -12.03 26.08
N ILE A 109 -14.93 -11.65 25.84
CA ILE A 109 -13.74 -12.38 26.33
C ILE A 109 -12.80 -11.45 27.09
N THR A 110 -11.77 -12.00 27.73
CA THR A 110 -10.79 -11.18 28.45
C THR A 110 -9.81 -10.48 27.49
N PRO A 111 -9.26 -9.31 27.87
CA PRO A 111 -8.20 -8.65 27.10
C PRO A 111 -6.97 -9.53 26.84
N GLN A 112 -6.65 -10.44 27.76
CA GLN A 112 -5.57 -11.40 27.57
C GLN A 112 -5.90 -12.41 26.47
N ALA A 113 -7.12 -12.95 26.45
CA ALA A 113 -7.56 -13.86 25.40
C ALA A 113 -7.57 -13.19 24.01
N VAL A 114 -7.87 -11.88 23.94
CA VAL A 114 -7.72 -11.09 22.71
C VAL A 114 -6.25 -11.08 22.25
N ARG A 115 -5.30 -10.75 23.14
CA ARG A 115 -3.86 -10.74 22.80
C ARG A 115 -3.36 -12.11 22.36
N ASP A 116 -3.79 -13.17 23.04
CA ASP A 116 -3.41 -14.54 22.71
C ASP A 116 -3.94 -14.94 21.32
N ARG A 117 -5.16 -14.49 20.95
CA ARG A 117 -5.73 -14.73 19.62
C ARG A 117 -5.02 -13.94 18.52
N ILE A 118 -4.60 -12.70 18.80
CA ILE A 118 -3.79 -11.92 17.86
C ILE A 118 -2.43 -12.61 17.66
N THR A 119 -1.77 -12.98 18.75
CA THR A 119 -0.43 -13.60 18.71
C THR A 119 -0.46 -14.98 18.04
N SER A 120 -1.57 -15.72 18.18
CA SER A 120 -1.80 -17.00 17.49
C SER A 120 -2.36 -16.87 16.06
N GLY A 121 -2.56 -15.64 15.55
CA GLY A 121 -3.05 -15.38 14.19
C GLY A 121 -4.54 -15.68 13.98
N ARG A 122 -5.30 -15.97 15.04
CA ARG A 122 -6.75 -16.27 14.97
C ARG A 122 -7.64 -15.03 15.02
N LEU A 123 -7.07 -13.88 15.32
CA LEU A 123 -7.75 -12.59 15.29
C LEU A 123 -6.87 -11.58 14.56
N PRO A 124 -7.35 -10.94 13.49
CA PRO A 124 -6.57 -9.95 12.76
C PRO A 124 -6.38 -8.70 13.63
N GLY A 125 -5.16 -8.56 14.14
CA GLY A 125 -4.74 -7.44 14.96
C GLY A 125 -3.23 -7.23 14.86
N ARG A 126 -2.75 -6.06 15.28
CA ARG A 126 -1.33 -5.71 15.24
C ARG A 126 -0.91 -4.91 16.47
N LYS A 127 0.38 -4.89 16.76
CA LYS A 127 0.96 -4.06 17.81
C LYS A 127 1.31 -2.69 17.24
N VAL A 128 0.79 -1.62 17.86
CA VAL A 128 1.08 -0.22 17.52
C VAL A 128 1.68 0.44 18.76
N GLY A 129 2.99 0.72 18.72
CA GLY A 129 3.75 1.17 19.88
C GLY A 129 3.72 0.15 21.03
N ARG A 130 3.16 0.55 22.18
CA ARG A 130 3.01 -0.32 23.37
C ARG A 130 1.69 -1.08 23.40
N ASN A 131 0.74 -0.74 22.53
CA ASN A 131 -0.62 -1.25 22.55
C ASN A 131 -0.87 -2.26 21.42
N TRP A 132 -1.84 -3.15 21.63
CA TRP A 132 -2.37 -4.02 20.59
C TRP A 132 -3.71 -3.45 20.10
N VAL A 133 -3.95 -3.53 18.80
CA VAL A 133 -5.21 -3.10 18.17
C VAL A 133 -5.78 -4.24 17.35
N VAL A 134 -7.11 -4.31 17.30
CA VAL A 134 -7.87 -5.31 16.55
C VAL A 134 -8.64 -4.60 15.45
N SER A 135 -8.70 -5.24 14.28
CA SER A 135 -9.55 -4.76 13.18
C SER A 135 -11.02 -4.83 13.59
N ASP A 136 -11.75 -3.71 13.54
CA ASP A 136 -13.19 -3.70 13.90
C ASP A 136 -14.02 -4.61 12.99
N ALA A 137 -13.62 -4.77 11.73
CA ALA A 137 -14.25 -5.71 10.80
C ALA A 137 -14.22 -7.18 11.29
N ALA A 138 -13.36 -7.52 12.25
CA ALA A 138 -13.27 -8.85 12.84
C ALA A 138 -14.04 -9.00 14.16
N LEU A 139 -14.79 -7.98 14.56
CA LEU A 139 -15.57 -7.94 15.79
C LEU A 139 -17.07 -7.99 15.49
N PRO A 140 -17.89 -8.55 16.39
CA PRO A 140 -19.33 -8.42 16.32
C PRO A 140 -19.74 -6.94 16.44
N ARG A 141 -20.77 -6.53 15.68
CA ARG A 141 -21.43 -5.23 15.82
C ARG A 141 -22.37 -5.20 17.01
#